data_AF-A0A833EBR0-F1
#
_entry.id   AF-A0A833EBR0-F1
#
_cell.length_a   1.000
_cell.length_b   1.000
_cell.length_c   1.000
_cell.angle_alpha   90.00
_cell.angle_beta   90.00
_cell.angle_gamma   90.00
#
_symmetry.space_group_name_H-M   'P 1'
#
loop_
_entity.id
_entity.type
_entity.pdbx_description
1 polymer ?
#
loop_
_entity_poly.entity_id
_entity_poly.type
_entity_poly.pdbx_seq_one_letter_code
_entity_poly.pdbx_strand_id
1 'polypeptide(L)'
;MIVLISPKDREEAKEAIEGGADIIDVKNPLEGSLGANFPWVIREIRDITPEDRLVSATVGDVPYKPGTVTLAALGAAVSGADYIKVGLYGTRSYREALDVMEKVVRAVKDIDESKLVVAAGYADAYRVGAVDPLVIPKVARDAGCDVAMLDTALKDGKRLFDHLSKELLAEFVEEVHTYGLKCALAGSIKKEDIPVLKEIGCDIVGVRGAVCTRGDRNSGRIKRELVEEFVKLCKEE
;
A
#
# COMPACT_ATOMS: atom_id res chain seq x y z
N MET A 1 6.47 -14.17 1.59
CA MET A 1 5.67 -12.95 1.36
C MET A 1 6.09 -11.89 2.38
N ILE A 2 6.34 -10.67 1.93
CA ILE A 2 6.71 -9.50 2.75
C ILE A 2 5.45 -8.98 3.46
N VAL A 3 5.59 -8.59 4.74
CA VAL A 3 4.49 -8.07 5.56
C VAL A 3 4.59 -6.56 5.73
N LEU A 4 3.57 -5.86 5.24
CA LEU A 4 3.40 -4.43 5.39
C LEU A 4 2.29 -4.15 6.43
N ILE A 5 2.63 -3.39 7.46
CA ILE A 5 1.68 -2.98 8.52
C ILE A 5 1.47 -1.47 8.47
N SER A 6 0.23 -1.01 8.50
CA SER A 6 -0.08 0.43 8.43
C SER A 6 -0.43 1.07 9.80
N PRO A 7 0.55 1.58 10.57
CA PRO A 7 0.29 2.38 11.77
C PRO A 7 -0.21 3.79 11.43
N LYS A 8 -0.92 4.41 12.39
CA LYS A 8 -1.36 5.82 12.28
C LYS A 8 -0.52 6.80 13.11
N ASP A 9 0.28 6.28 14.05
CA ASP A 9 1.10 7.07 14.96
C ASP A 9 2.36 6.29 15.39
N ARG A 10 3.25 6.99 16.11
CA ARG A 10 4.54 6.47 16.58
C ARG A 10 4.42 5.24 17.47
N GLU A 11 3.41 5.16 18.34
CA GLU A 11 3.27 4.04 19.27
C GLU A 11 2.77 2.79 18.54
N GLU A 12 1.82 2.92 17.60
CA GLU A 12 1.46 1.81 16.72
C GLU A 12 2.62 1.33 15.84
N ALA A 13 3.50 2.24 15.40
CA ALA A 13 4.69 1.89 14.63
C ALA A 13 5.69 1.06 15.45
N LYS A 14 5.92 1.40 16.72
CA LYS A 14 6.77 0.57 17.61
C LYS A 14 6.24 -0.86 17.74
N GLU A 15 4.93 -1.01 17.97
CA GLU A 15 4.30 -2.33 18.07
C GLU A 15 4.46 -3.13 16.77
N ALA A 16 4.31 -2.49 15.61
CA ALA A 16 4.53 -3.11 14.30
C ALA A 16 6.00 -3.54 14.10
N ILE A 17 6.94 -2.70 14.49
CA ILE A 17 8.38 -2.98 14.40
C ILE A 17 8.74 -4.15 15.32
N GLU A 18 8.38 -4.09 16.60
CA GLU A 18 8.71 -5.17 17.53
C GLU A 18 8.05 -6.50 17.14
N GLY A 19 6.87 -6.44 16.49
CA GLY A 19 6.20 -7.63 15.98
C GLY A 19 6.81 -8.23 14.71
N GLY A 20 7.83 -7.60 14.14
CA GLY A 20 8.57 -8.13 12.99
C GLY A 20 7.99 -7.79 11.63
N ALA A 21 7.22 -6.71 11.50
CA ALA A 21 6.81 -6.17 10.21
C ALA A 21 8.03 -5.79 9.36
N ASP A 22 7.99 -6.13 8.07
CA ASP A 22 9.08 -5.88 7.13
C ASP A 22 8.99 -4.44 6.55
N ILE A 23 7.77 -3.93 6.35
CA ILE A 23 7.49 -2.55 5.89
C ILE A 23 6.53 -1.84 6.86
N ILE A 24 6.90 -0.64 7.29
CA ILE A 24 6.07 0.23 8.16
C ILE A 24 5.38 1.31 7.31
N ASP A 25 4.06 1.20 7.12
CA ASP A 25 3.28 2.02 6.19
C ASP A 25 2.53 3.17 6.88
N VAL A 26 3.14 4.35 6.82
CA VAL A 26 2.60 5.58 7.38
C VAL A 26 1.43 6.08 6.53
N LYS A 27 0.22 6.00 7.07
CA LYS A 27 -0.99 6.56 6.45
C LYS A 27 -1.93 7.21 7.47
N ASN A 28 -2.91 7.94 6.98
CA ASN A 28 -3.94 8.60 7.80
C ASN A 28 -5.35 8.13 7.39
N PRO A 29 -5.94 7.18 8.13
CA PRO A 29 -7.30 6.70 7.84
C PRO A 29 -8.40 7.78 7.89
N LEU A 30 -8.15 8.94 8.52
CA LEU A 30 -9.10 10.06 8.55
C LEU A 30 -9.21 10.78 7.21
N GLU A 31 -8.21 10.63 6.34
CA GLU A 31 -8.15 11.24 5.00
C GLU A 31 -8.48 10.24 3.88
N GLY A 32 -9.00 9.05 4.23
CA GLY A 32 -9.40 8.02 3.27
C GLY A 32 -8.66 6.70 3.43
N SER A 33 -8.79 5.82 2.45
CA SER A 33 -8.19 4.49 2.46
C SER A 33 -6.66 4.55 2.50
N LEU A 34 -6.09 5.35 1.59
CA LEU A 34 -4.67 5.66 1.45
C LEU A 34 -4.42 7.14 1.76
N GLY A 35 -5.19 7.73 2.68
CA GLY A 35 -5.02 9.13 3.11
C GLY A 35 -3.58 9.43 3.57
N ALA A 36 -3.07 10.61 3.23
CA ALA A 36 -1.70 11.00 3.55
C ALA A 36 -1.56 11.35 5.03
N ASN A 37 -0.44 10.98 5.64
CA ASN A 37 -0.08 11.50 6.96
C ASN A 37 0.85 12.71 6.80
N PHE A 38 1.15 13.39 7.91
CA PHE A 38 1.96 14.60 7.89
C PHE A 38 3.47 14.31 7.75
N PRO A 39 4.26 15.22 7.16
CA PRO A 39 5.70 15.08 7.03
C PRO A 39 6.45 14.75 8.32
N TRP A 40 6.06 15.37 9.44
CA TRP A 40 6.69 15.10 10.74
C TRP A 40 6.37 13.69 11.27
N VAL A 41 5.20 13.13 10.98
CA VAL A 41 4.84 11.77 11.38
C VAL A 41 5.64 10.75 10.57
N ILE A 42 5.81 10.98 9.26
CA ILE A 42 6.67 10.13 8.40
C ILE A 42 8.10 10.13 8.96
N ARG A 43 8.64 11.31 9.28
CA ARG A 43 9.99 11.45 9.85
C ARG A 43 10.12 10.76 11.20
N GLU A 44 9.19 11.00 12.12
CA GLU A 44 9.19 10.37 13.44
C GLU A 44 9.15 8.84 13.37
N ILE A 45 8.40 8.28 12.41
CA ILE A 45 8.34 6.83 12.20
C ILE A 45 9.63 6.32 11.55
N ARG A 46 10.20 7.05 10.58
CA ARG A 46 11.51 6.69 9.98
C ARG A 46 12.62 6.67 11.02
N ASP A 47 12.66 7.65 11.91
CA ASP A 47 13.68 7.79 12.96
C ASP A 47 13.68 6.62 13.97
N ILE A 48 12.53 5.98 14.20
CA ILE A 48 12.43 4.81 15.09
C ILE A 48 12.48 3.46 14.34
N THR A 49 12.37 3.47 13.02
CA THR A 49 12.38 2.25 12.21
C THR A 49 13.84 1.83 11.96
N PRO A 50 14.23 0.59 12.30
CA PRO A 50 15.57 0.07 12.01
C PRO A 50 15.98 0.22 10.54
N GLU A 51 17.27 0.42 10.27
CA GLU A 51 17.80 0.63 8.91
C GLU A 51 17.60 -0.57 7.98
N ASP A 52 17.49 -1.78 8.52
CA ASP A 52 17.21 -3.01 7.77
C ASP A 52 15.72 -3.16 7.38
N ARG A 53 14.89 -2.15 7.67
CA ARG A 53 13.46 -2.13 7.37
C ARG A 53 13.07 -0.86 6.63
N LEU A 54 12.02 -1.00 5.82
CA LEU A 54 11.57 0.04 4.91
C LEU A 54 10.35 0.78 5.47
N VAL A 55 10.30 2.09 5.24
CA VAL A 55 9.15 2.93 5.56
C VAL A 55 8.37 3.22 4.26
N SER A 56 7.08 2.93 4.27
CA SER A 56 6.15 3.31 3.21
C SER A 56 5.35 4.52 3.67
N ALA A 57 5.00 5.42 2.76
CA ALA A 57 4.08 6.52 3.04
C ALA A 57 3.11 6.73 1.88
N THR A 58 1.84 6.94 2.21
CA THR A 58 0.82 7.29 1.23
C THR A 58 0.77 8.79 0.98
N VAL A 59 0.51 9.18 -0.28
CA VAL A 59 0.28 10.58 -0.67
C VAL A 59 -1.19 10.95 -0.82
N GLY A 60 -2.09 10.01 -0.53
CA GLY A 60 -3.53 10.23 -0.50
C GLY A 60 -4.33 9.27 -1.38
N ASP A 61 -5.65 9.32 -1.18
CA ASP A 61 -6.64 8.97 -2.20
C ASP A 61 -6.70 10.16 -3.18
N VAL A 62 -5.82 10.18 -4.19
CA VAL A 62 -5.49 11.42 -4.90
C VAL A 62 -6.53 11.80 -5.97
N PRO A 63 -6.80 13.10 -6.18
CA PRO A 63 -7.51 13.56 -7.37
C PRO A 63 -6.62 13.46 -8.61
N TYR A 64 -7.19 13.60 -9.81
CA TYR A 64 -6.41 13.83 -11.03
C TYR A 64 -5.83 15.26 -11.04
N LYS A 65 -4.73 15.44 -10.29
CA LYS A 65 -3.95 16.69 -10.19
C LYS A 65 -2.45 16.37 -10.20
N PRO A 66 -1.88 15.96 -11.35
CA PRO A 66 -0.53 15.42 -11.39
C PRO A 66 0.52 16.29 -10.70
N GLY A 67 0.51 17.61 -10.94
CA GLY A 67 1.43 18.54 -10.27
C GLY A 67 1.32 18.52 -8.74
N THR A 68 0.10 18.54 -8.18
CA THR A 68 -0.11 18.46 -6.73
C THR A 68 0.39 17.12 -6.17
N VAL A 69 0.08 16.01 -6.85
CA VAL A 69 0.50 14.67 -6.41
C VAL A 69 2.01 14.53 -6.44
N THR A 70 2.69 15.10 -7.45
CA THR A 70 4.17 15.07 -7.53
C THR A 70 4.84 15.84 -6.39
N LEU A 71 4.29 17.00 -6.01
CA LEU A 71 4.77 17.76 -4.86
C LEU A 71 4.56 16.98 -3.54
N ALA A 72 3.44 16.28 -3.40
CA ALA A 72 3.18 15.43 -2.24
C ALA A 72 4.13 14.21 -2.20
N ALA A 73 4.39 13.58 -3.34
CA ALA A 73 5.34 12.48 -3.48
C ALA A 73 6.77 12.90 -3.11
N LEU A 74 7.21 14.05 -3.62
CA LEU A 74 8.47 14.69 -3.21
C LEU A 74 8.50 14.91 -1.69
N GLY A 75 7.42 15.46 -1.13
CA GLY A 75 7.25 15.70 0.31
C GLY A 75 7.37 14.42 1.15
N ALA A 76 6.77 13.32 0.72
CA ALA A 76 6.87 12.03 1.39
C ALA A 76 8.30 11.46 1.33
N ALA A 77 8.93 11.51 0.15
CA ALA A 77 10.30 11.04 -0.07
C ALA A 77 11.31 11.79 0.81
N VAL A 78 11.27 13.14 0.83
CA VAL A 78 12.18 13.95 1.67
C VAL A 78 11.88 13.85 3.17
N SER A 79 10.69 13.34 3.54
CA SER A 79 10.34 13.08 4.94
C SER A 79 10.85 11.73 5.44
N GLY A 80 11.46 10.91 4.57
CA GLY A 80 12.08 9.64 4.94
C GLY A 80 11.34 8.40 4.47
N ALA A 81 10.37 8.52 3.56
CA ALA A 81 9.73 7.34 2.95
C ALA A 81 10.67 6.67 1.94
N ASP A 82 10.71 5.34 1.98
CA ASP A 82 11.40 4.46 1.03
C ASP A 82 10.42 3.99 -0.06
N TYR A 83 9.17 3.71 0.31
CA TYR A 83 8.07 3.50 -0.63
C TYR A 83 7.13 4.70 -0.64
N ILE A 84 6.84 5.23 -1.82
CA ILE A 84 5.88 6.31 -2.04
C ILE A 84 4.65 5.73 -2.73
N LYS A 85 3.51 5.76 -2.04
CA LYS A 85 2.28 5.07 -2.46
C LYS A 85 1.19 6.05 -2.87
N VAL A 86 0.71 5.90 -4.12
CA VAL A 86 -0.30 6.77 -4.72
C VAL A 86 -1.61 6.00 -4.87
N GLY A 87 -2.66 6.43 -4.16
CA GLY A 87 -4.00 5.89 -4.33
C GLY A 87 -4.71 6.53 -5.53
N LEU A 88 -4.87 5.80 -6.63
CA LEU A 88 -5.43 6.27 -7.91
C LEU A 88 -6.96 6.44 -7.86
N TYR A 89 -7.42 7.32 -6.98
CA TYR A 89 -8.84 7.45 -6.59
C TYR A 89 -9.64 8.33 -7.55
N GLY A 90 -9.11 9.50 -7.89
CA GLY A 90 -9.77 10.49 -8.73
C GLY A 90 -9.47 10.37 -10.22
N THR A 91 -8.52 9.52 -10.61
CA THR A 91 -8.26 9.15 -12.00
C THR A 91 -9.33 8.18 -12.48
N ARG A 92 -9.86 8.39 -13.69
CA ARG A 92 -11.01 7.65 -14.24
C ARG A 92 -10.66 6.73 -15.40
N SER A 93 -9.43 6.82 -15.91
CA SER A 93 -8.97 6.02 -17.05
C SER A 93 -7.50 5.67 -16.93
N TYR A 94 -7.07 4.67 -17.71
CA TYR A 94 -5.65 4.30 -17.85
C TYR A 94 -4.78 5.52 -18.19
N ARG A 95 -5.21 6.40 -19.10
CA ARG A 95 -4.44 7.58 -19.53
C ARG A 95 -4.22 8.57 -18.40
N GLU A 96 -5.25 8.83 -17.59
CA GLU A 96 -5.13 9.75 -16.44
C GLU A 96 -4.25 9.16 -15.34
N ALA A 97 -4.39 7.85 -15.08
CA ALA A 97 -3.56 7.15 -14.10
C ALA A 97 -2.08 7.14 -14.53
N LEU A 98 -1.81 6.83 -15.81
CA LEU A 98 -0.48 6.90 -16.40
C LEU A 98 0.12 8.30 -16.29
N ASP A 99 -0.64 9.34 -16.65
CA ASP A 99 -0.17 10.73 -16.62
C ASP A 99 0.27 11.19 -15.22
N VAL A 100 -0.46 10.77 -14.18
CA VAL A 100 -0.09 11.02 -12.78
C VAL A 100 1.16 10.24 -12.40
N MET A 101 1.18 8.93 -12.67
CA MET A 101 2.26 8.05 -12.20
C MET A 101 3.59 8.34 -12.88
N GLU A 102 3.64 8.63 -14.18
CA GLU A 102 4.89 9.03 -14.87
C GLU A 102 5.56 10.23 -14.20
N LYS A 103 4.75 11.23 -13.82
CA LYS A 103 5.26 12.45 -13.19
C LYS A 103 5.70 12.17 -11.76
N VAL A 104 4.97 11.33 -11.02
CA VAL A 104 5.36 10.91 -9.66
C VAL A 104 6.67 10.14 -9.70
N VAL A 105 6.81 9.17 -10.61
CA VAL A 105 8.04 8.39 -10.80
C VAL A 105 9.21 9.32 -11.05
N ARG A 106 9.10 10.25 -12.01
CA ARG A 106 10.14 11.25 -12.24
C ARG A 106 10.47 12.05 -10.98
N ALA A 107 9.47 12.59 -10.29
CA ALA A 107 9.70 13.42 -9.11
C ALA A 107 10.40 12.68 -7.96
N VAL A 108 10.10 11.40 -7.77
CA VAL A 108 10.73 10.57 -6.73
C VAL A 108 12.14 10.14 -7.14
N LYS A 109 12.30 9.62 -8.36
CA LYS A 109 13.59 9.09 -8.86
C LYS A 109 14.62 10.21 -9.10
N ASP A 110 14.19 11.42 -9.44
CA ASP A 110 15.07 12.60 -9.54
C ASP A 110 15.70 12.99 -8.18
N ILE A 111 15.06 12.64 -7.05
CA ILE A 111 15.67 12.81 -5.71
C ILE A 111 16.61 11.66 -5.39
N ASP A 112 16.12 10.44 -5.54
CA ASP A 112 16.79 9.22 -5.11
C ASP A 112 16.23 8.02 -5.89
N GLU A 113 17.06 7.47 -6.78
CA GLU A 113 16.70 6.35 -7.64
C GLU A 113 16.36 5.07 -6.85
N SER A 114 16.88 4.95 -5.63
CA SER A 114 16.63 3.80 -4.75
C SER A 114 15.23 3.78 -4.14
N LYS A 115 14.52 4.92 -4.14
CA LYS A 115 13.15 5.00 -3.61
C LYS A 115 12.16 4.35 -4.55
N LEU A 116 11.17 3.67 -3.97
CA LEU A 116 10.23 2.82 -4.68
C LEU A 116 8.86 3.52 -4.82
N VAL A 117 8.26 3.41 -6.01
CA VAL A 117 6.97 4.03 -6.33
C VAL A 117 5.91 2.96 -6.51
N VAL A 118 4.78 3.12 -5.80
CA VAL A 118 3.66 2.18 -5.78
C VAL A 118 2.43 2.82 -6.43
N ALA A 119 1.97 2.23 -7.54
CA ALA A 119 0.68 2.53 -8.15
C ALA A 119 -0.40 1.69 -7.47
N ALA A 120 -1.28 2.30 -6.67
CA ALA A 120 -2.33 1.59 -5.94
C ALA A 120 -3.72 1.87 -6.53
N GLY A 121 -4.38 0.83 -7.03
CA GLY A 121 -5.79 0.83 -7.38
C GLY A 121 -6.68 0.33 -6.24
N TYR A 122 -7.99 0.37 -6.48
CA TYR A 122 -8.99 -0.09 -5.53
C TYR A 122 -9.80 -1.24 -6.12
N ALA A 123 -9.84 -2.38 -5.44
CA ALA A 123 -10.61 -3.54 -5.87
C ALA A 123 -12.12 -3.21 -6.03
N ASP A 124 -12.60 -2.26 -5.24
CA ASP A 124 -13.96 -1.71 -5.26
C ASP A 124 -14.06 -0.35 -5.97
N ALA A 125 -13.17 -0.08 -6.94
CA ALA A 125 -13.12 1.18 -7.69
C ALA A 125 -14.47 1.63 -8.23
N TYR A 126 -15.31 0.70 -8.70
CA TYR A 126 -16.66 0.97 -9.21
C TYR A 126 -17.57 1.69 -8.20
N ARG A 127 -17.30 1.57 -6.90
CA ARG A 127 -18.08 2.23 -5.83
C ARG A 127 -17.73 3.70 -5.65
N VAL A 128 -16.54 4.11 -6.09
CA VAL A 128 -15.98 5.47 -5.95
C VAL A 128 -15.68 6.12 -7.31
N GLY A 129 -16.00 5.42 -8.39
CA GLY A 129 -15.75 5.80 -9.78
C GLY A 129 -14.26 5.79 -10.15
N ALA A 130 -13.37 5.19 -9.36
CA ALA A 130 -11.93 5.20 -9.63
C ALA A 130 -11.60 4.39 -10.90
N VAL A 131 -10.36 4.52 -11.36
CA VAL A 131 -9.84 3.75 -12.50
C VAL A 131 -9.99 2.25 -12.24
N ASP A 132 -10.26 1.48 -13.30
CA ASP A 132 -10.40 0.03 -13.23
C ASP A 132 -9.17 -0.61 -12.53
N PRO A 133 -9.35 -1.41 -11.47
CA PRO A 133 -8.23 -2.06 -10.79
C PRO A 133 -7.40 -2.95 -11.72
N LEU A 134 -7.99 -3.55 -12.76
CA LEU A 134 -7.29 -4.48 -13.64
C LEU A 134 -6.35 -3.78 -14.64
N VAL A 135 -6.40 -2.45 -14.78
CA VAL A 135 -5.42 -1.72 -15.61
C VAL A 135 -4.17 -1.30 -14.85
N ILE A 136 -4.16 -1.44 -13.52
CA ILE A 136 -3.06 -1.00 -12.65
C ILE A 136 -1.71 -1.65 -13.00
N PRO A 137 -1.60 -2.95 -13.36
CA PRO A 137 -0.33 -3.54 -13.78
C PRO A 137 0.27 -2.82 -14.99
N LYS A 138 -0.56 -2.47 -15.98
CA LYS A 138 -0.13 -1.74 -17.19
C LYS A 138 0.25 -0.30 -16.87
N VAL A 139 -0.52 0.37 -16.03
CA VAL A 139 -0.18 1.73 -15.55
C VAL A 139 1.17 1.72 -14.86
N ALA A 140 1.40 0.78 -13.94
CA ALA A 140 2.64 0.67 -13.20
C ALA A 140 3.84 0.42 -14.14
N ARG A 141 3.70 -0.51 -15.10
CA ARG A 141 4.73 -0.79 -16.10
C ARG A 141 5.07 0.44 -16.93
N ASP A 142 4.05 1.05 -17.55
CA ASP A 142 4.26 2.12 -18.53
C ASP A 142 4.74 3.42 -17.87
N ALA A 143 4.38 3.65 -16.61
CA ALA A 143 4.88 4.78 -15.83
C ALA A 143 6.30 4.57 -15.28
N GLY A 144 6.83 3.34 -15.30
CA GLY A 144 8.09 3.00 -14.63
C GLY A 144 8.00 2.95 -13.10
N CYS A 145 6.84 2.53 -12.56
CA CYS A 145 6.68 2.25 -11.13
C CYS A 145 7.39 0.94 -10.76
N ASP A 146 7.60 0.70 -9.47
CA ASP A 146 8.26 -0.51 -8.96
C ASP A 146 7.24 -1.55 -8.45
N VAL A 147 6.06 -1.10 -8.02
CA VAL A 147 5.01 -1.95 -7.44
C VAL A 147 3.64 -1.60 -8.00
N ALA A 148 2.88 -2.63 -8.36
CA ALA A 148 1.44 -2.53 -8.63
C ALA A 148 0.67 -3.05 -7.41
N MET A 149 -0.33 -2.30 -6.96
CA MET A 149 -1.03 -2.58 -5.70
C MET A 149 -2.56 -2.51 -5.82
N LEU A 150 -3.26 -3.33 -5.05
CA LEU A 150 -4.69 -3.20 -4.78
C LEU A 150 -4.98 -3.05 -3.28
N ASP A 151 -5.93 -2.16 -2.93
CA ASP A 151 -6.57 -2.06 -1.61
C ASP A 151 -8.10 -1.92 -1.82
N THR A 152 -8.89 -1.69 -0.78
CA THR A 152 -10.29 -1.27 -0.87
C THR A 152 -10.44 0.23 -0.59
N ALA A 153 -11.25 0.96 -1.33
CA ALA A 153 -11.54 2.37 -1.09
C ALA A 153 -12.44 2.54 0.13
N LEU A 154 -13.58 1.83 0.16
CA LEU A 154 -14.56 1.96 1.23
C LEU A 154 -14.26 0.95 2.35
N LYS A 155 -14.24 1.43 3.59
CA LYS A 155 -13.88 0.64 4.78
C LYS A 155 -15.11 0.22 5.57
N ASP A 156 -16.05 -0.41 4.87
CA ASP A 156 -17.35 -0.87 5.38
C ASP A 156 -17.40 -2.36 5.76
N GLY A 157 -16.23 -2.98 5.92
CA GLY A 157 -16.08 -4.39 6.29
C GLY A 157 -15.97 -5.34 5.10
N LYS A 158 -16.26 -4.88 3.87
CA LYS A 158 -15.96 -5.64 2.66
C LYS A 158 -14.44 -5.71 2.42
N ARG A 159 -14.03 -6.82 1.81
CA ARG A 159 -12.65 -7.28 1.68
C ARG A 159 -12.26 -7.38 0.21
N LEU A 160 -10.97 -7.51 -0.05
CA LEU A 160 -10.42 -7.74 -1.39
C LEU A 160 -11.19 -8.86 -2.14
N PHE A 161 -11.35 -10.00 -1.47
CA PHE A 161 -12.01 -11.19 -2.02
C PHE A 161 -13.54 -11.06 -2.16
N ASP A 162 -14.16 -10.02 -1.60
CA ASP A 162 -15.58 -9.71 -1.84
C ASP A 162 -15.78 -8.93 -3.15
N HIS A 163 -14.69 -8.41 -3.74
CA HIS A 163 -14.71 -7.57 -4.93
C HIS A 163 -14.03 -8.23 -6.15
N LEU A 164 -12.97 -8.99 -5.92
CA LEU A 164 -12.24 -9.72 -6.96
C LEU A 164 -12.11 -11.19 -6.59
N SER A 165 -12.32 -12.08 -7.57
CA SER A 165 -12.15 -13.51 -7.36
C SER A 165 -10.69 -13.89 -7.24
N LYS A 166 -10.41 -15.10 -6.73
CA LYS A 166 -9.05 -15.63 -6.66
C LYS A 166 -8.39 -15.68 -8.05
N GLU A 167 -9.16 -16.05 -9.07
CA GLU A 167 -8.68 -16.18 -10.45
C GLU A 167 -8.24 -14.81 -11.01
N LEU A 168 -9.07 -13.77 -10.84
CA LEU A 168 -8.72 -12.41 -11.26
C LEU A 168 -7.51 -11.87 -10.49
N LEU A 169 -7.37 -12.20 -9.20
CA LEU A 169 -6.21 -11.80 -8.42
C LEU A 169 -4.94 -12.56 -8.85
N ALA A 170 -5.05 -13.83 -9.23
CA ALA A 170 -3.94 -14.60 -9.78
C ALA A 170 -3.48 -14.03 -11.13
N GLU A 171 -4.42 -13.73 -12.04
CA GLU A 171 -4.14 -13.07 -13.31
C GLU A 171 -3.48 -11.69 -13.11
N PHE A 172 -3.96 -10.92 -12.13
CA PHE A 172 -3.36 -9.64 -11.75
C PHE A 172 -1.91 -9.83 -11.29
N VAL A 173 -1.63 -10.76 -10.38
CA VAL A 173 -0.27 -11.02 -9.88
C VAL A 173 0.63 -11.51 -11.00
N GLU A 174 0.17 -12.44 -11.83
CA GLU A 174 0.91 -12.95 -12.98
C GLU A 174 1.27 -11.83 -13.94
N GLU A 175 0.31 -10.97 -14.31
CA GLU A 175 0.55 -9.83 -15.19
C GLU A 175 1.62 -8.88 -14.61
N VAL A 176 1.52 -8.54 -13.31
CA VAL A 176 2.51 -7.72 -12.62
C VAL A 176 3.92 -8.34 -12.70
N HIS A 177 4.03 -9.64 -12.46
CA HIS A 177 5.31 -10.36 -12.55
C HIS A 177 5.85 -10.43 -13.97
N THR A 178 5.01 -10.57 -15.01
CA THR A 178 5.47 -10.54 -16.41
C THR A 178 6.12 -9.21 -16.80
N TYR A 179 5.79 -8.13 -16.10
CA TYR A 179 6.38 -6.81 -16.28
C TYR A 179 7.63 -6.58 -15.41
N GLY A 180 8.07 -7.57 -14.63
CA GLY A 180 9.21 -7.45 -13.72
C GLY A 180 8.93 -6.60 -12.48
N LEU A 181 7.66 -6.35 -12.18
CA LEU A 181 7.21 -5.54 -11.04
C LEU A 181 6.94 -6.42 -9.82
N LYS A 182 6.80 -5.79 -8.65
CA LYS A 182 6.30 -6.44 -7.44
C LYS A 182 4.79 -6.22 -7.27
N CYS A 183 4.08 -7.21 -6.75
CA CYS A 183 2.65 -7.14 -6.48
C CYS A 183 2.37 -6.97 -4.98
N ALA A 184 1.60 -5.95 -4.63
CA ALA A 184 1.10 -5.74 -3.27
C ALA A 184 -0.42 -5.88 -3.19
N LEU A 185 -0.92 -6.70 -2.26
CA LEU A 185 -2.37 -6.88 -2.06
C LEU A 185 -2.77 -6.54 -0.63
N ALA A 186 -3.81 -5.72 -0.50
CA ALA A 186 -4.42 -5.28 0.76
C ALA A 186 -5.95 -5.28 0.61
N GLY A 187 -6.66 -4.70 1.59
CA GLY A 187 -8.12 -4.61 1.57
C GLY A 187 -8.79 -5.56 2.56
N SER A 188 -8.76 -5.18 3.84
CA SER A 188 -9.38 -5.94 4.95
C SER A 188 -8.99 -7.43 4.97
N ILE A 189 -7.73 -7.72 4.61
CA ILE A 189 -7.13 -9.05 4.65
C ILE A 189 -7.19 -9.62 6.07
N LYS A 190 -7.46 -10.92 6.18
CA LYS A 190 -7.45 -11.70 7.42
C LYS A 190 -6.40 -12.79 7.37
N LYS A 191 -6.17 -13.45 8.50
CA LYS A 191 -5.20 -14.56 8.61
C LYS A 191 -5.57 -15.72 7.69
N GLU A 192 -6.87 -15.99 7.57
CA GLU A 192 -7.41 -17.05 6.70
C GLU A 192 -7.11 -16.83 5.20
N ASP A 193 -6.78 -15.60 4.77
CA ASP A 193 -6.48 -15.29 3.38
C ASP A 193 -5.02 -15.59 3.00
N ILE A 194 -4.13 -15.72 4.00
CA ILE A 194 -2.69 -15.84 3.78
C ILE A 194 -2.33 -17.03 2.88
N PRO A 195 -2.91 -18.24 3.05
CA PRO A 195 -2.62 -19.36 2.14
C PRO A 195 -2.95 -19.04 0.69
N VAL A 196 -4.09 -18.39 0.43
CA VAL A 196 -4.51 -18.01 -0.93
C VAL A 196 -3.57 -16.95 -1.50
N LEU A 197 -3.21 -15.93 -0.71
CA LEU A 197 -2.28 -14.87 -1.15
C LEU A 197 -0.90 -15.44 -1.51
N LYS A 198 -0.41 -16.41 -0.74
CA LYS A 198 0.84 -17.13 -1.06
C LYS A 198 0.71 -17.96 -2.33
N GLU A 199 -0.39 -18.70 -2.47
CA GLU A 199 -0.65 -19.57 -3.62
C GLU A 199 -0.65 -18.79 -4.93
N ILE A 200 -1.25 -17.59 -4.95
CA ILE A 200 -1.29 -16.72 -6.13
C ILE A 200 0.01 -15.92 -6.33
N GLY A 201 1.03 -16.08 -5.48
CA GLY A 201 2.33 -15.44 -5.64
C GLY A 201 2.40 -13.98 -5.17
N CYS A 202 1.53 -13.53 -4.27
CA CYS A 202 1.58 -12.17 -3.74
C CYS A 202 2.95 -11.87 -3.08
N ASP A 203 3.63 -10.80 -3.50
CA ASP A 203 4.93 -10.43 -2.94
C ASP A 203 4.78 -9.74 -1.58
N ILE A 204 3.84 -8.79 -1.47
CA ILE A 204 3.64 -7.92 -0.30
C ILE A 204 2.18 -7.96 0.15
N VAL A 205 1.92 -8.38 1.38
CA VAL A 205 0.57 -8.29 1.98
C VAL A 205 0.48 -7.07 2.90
N GLY A 206 -0.54 -6.23 2.68
CA GLY A 206 -0.80 -5.04 3.49
C GLY A 206 -1.94 -5.23 4.49
N VAL A 207 -1.67 -5.04 5.79
CA VAL A 207 -2.71 -5.14 6.84
C VAL A 207 -2.71 -3.99 7.84
N ARG A 208 -3.89 -3.77 8.44
CA ARG A 208 -4.10 -2.92 9.61
C ARG A 208 -5.06 -3.60 10.58
N GLY A 209 -6.30 -3.85 10.12
CA GLY A 209 -7.36 -4.42 10.96
C GLY A 209 -6.99 -5.76 11.59
N ALA A 210 -6.39 -6.67 10.83
CA ALA A 210 -6.00 -8.00 11.30
C ALA A 210 -5.02 -8.01 12.49
N VAL A 211 -4.27 -6.91 12.67
CA VAL A 211 -3.28 -6.74 13.74
C VAL A 211 -3.70 -5.70 14.78
N CYS A 212 -4.92 -5.17 14.67
CA CYS A 212 -5.50 -4.26 15.66
C CYS A 212 -6.30 -5.04 16.72
N THR A 213 -6.35 -4.52 17.96
CA THR A 213 -7.23 -5.05 19.01
C THR A 213 -8.66 -5.19 18.52
N ARG A 214 -9.29 -6.35 18.78
CA ARG A 214 -10.66 -6.70 18.34
C ARG A 214 -10.85 -6.74 16.82
N GLY A 215 -9.77 -6.75 16.03
CA GLY A 215 -9.85 -6.69 14.57
C GLY A 215 -10.36 -5.33 14.04
N ASP A 216 -10.45 -4.31 14.90
CA ASP A 216 -11.02 -3.02 14.53
C ASP A 216 -9.91 -2.03 14.14
N ARG A 217 -9.89 -1.65 12.86
CA ARG A 217 -8.93 -0.68 12.31
C ARG A 217 -9.12 0.75 12.80
N ASN A 218 -10.31 1.11 13.28
CA ASN A 218 -10.70 2.46 13.64
C ASN A 218 -10.47 2.72 15.13
N SER A 219 -11.16 1.97 15.99
CA SER A 219 -11.05 2.12 17.46
C SER A 219 -9.95 1.25 18.06
N GLY A 220 -9.57 0.18 17.38
CA GLY A 220 -8.47 -0.68 17.82
C GLY A 220 -7.10 -0.09 17.50
N ARG A 221 -6.09 -0.61 18.21
CA ARG A 221 -4.67 -0.26 18.03
C ARG A 221 -3.87 -1.49 17.65
N ILE A 222 -2.82 -1.28 16.88
CA ILE A 222 -1.86 -2.34 16.55
C ILE A 222 -1.31 -2.95 17.83
N LYS A 223 -1.20 -4.28 17.85
CA LYS A 223 -0.60 -5.05 18.94
C LYS A 223 0.50 -5.92 18.42
N ARG A 224 1.67 -5.81 19.06
CA ARG A 224 2.86 -6.59 18.75
C ARG A 224 2.57 -8.07 18.61
N GLU A 225 1.84 -8.68 19.55
CA GLU A 225 1.58 -10.13 19.53
C GLU A 225 0.74 -10.56 18.31
N LEU A 226 -0.18 -9.71 17.87
CA LEU A 226 -0.96 -9.97 16.65
C LEU A 226 -0.12 -9.81 15.39
N VAL A 227 0.84 -8.88 15.39
CA VAL A 227 1.81 -8.72 14.30
C VAL A 227 2.74 -9.92 14.24
N GLU A 228 3.30 -10.38 15.37
CA GLU A 228 4.16 -11.57 15.45
C GLU A 228 3.46 -12.80 14.87
N GLU A 229 2.20 -13.03 15.25
CA GLU A 229 1.40 -14.14 14.73
C GLU A 229 1.16 -14.01 13.22
N PHE A 230 0.81 -12.80 12.75
CA PHE A 230 0.56 -12.56 11.33
C PHE A 230 1.83 -12.73 10.48
N VAL A 231 2.97 -12.24 10.97
CA VAL A 231 4.28 -12.38 10.34
C VAL A 231 4.68 -13.85 10.26
N LYS A 232 4.49 -14.61 11.34
CA LYS A 232 4.75 -16.05 11.36
C LYS A 232 3.96 -16.78 10.27
N LEU A 233 2.65 -16.54 10.17
CA LEU A 233 1.81 -17.14 9.13
C LEU A 233 2.27 -16.78 7.71
N CYS A 234 2.84 -15.59 7.49
CA CYS A 234 3.35 -15.17 6.18
C CYS A 234 4.71 -15.79 5.83
N LYS A 235 5.50 -16.18 6.84
CA LYS A 235 6.87 -16.70 6.70
C LYS A 235 6.97 -18.23 6.76
N GLU A 236 5.99 -18.91 7.35
CA GLU A 236 5.88 -20.39 7.30
C GLU A 236 5.73 -20.88 5.86
N GLU A 237 6.25 -22.07 5.53
CA GLU A 237 6.13 -22.67 4.20
C GLU A 237 4.74 -23.29 3.97
#